data_AF-A0A0A9FYT3-F1
#
_entry.id   AF-A0A0A9FYT3-F1
#
_cell.length_a   1.000
_cell.length_b   1.000
_cell.length_c   1.000
_cell.angle_alpha   90.00
_cell.angle_beta   90.00
_cell.angle_gamma   90.00
#
_symmetry.space_group_name_H-M   'P 1'
#
loop_
_entity.id
_entity.type
_entity.pdbx_description
1 polymer ?
#
loop_
_entity_poly.entity_id
_entity_poly.type
_entity_poly.pdbx_seq_one_letter_code
_entity_poly.pdbx_strand_id
1 'polypeptide(L)' 'MRSGTACQVVFWGPKALEINELLLYTTMNRQATIMLVVGLIVKRHNNVSRLLGARQCRWYLNPDIPEAIALQGRYWI' A
#
# COMPACT_ATOMS: atom_id res chain seq x y z
N MET A 1 9.91 -10.32 5.42
CA MET A 1 9.85 -9.91 3.99
C MET A 1 11.20 -9.34 3.61
N ARG A 2 11.66 -9.57 2.38
CA ARG A 2 12.91 -8.97 1.88
C ARG A 2 12.59 -7.65 1.16
N SER A 3 13.54 -6.72 1.10
CA SER A 3 13.39 -5.51 0.29
C SER A 3 13.38 -5.87 -1.21
N GLY A 4 12.68 -5.08 -2.04
CA GLY A 4 12.60 -5.31 -3.48
C GLY A 4 11.65 -6.44 -3.92
N THR A 5 10.84 -7.00 -3.01
CA THR A 5 9.86 -8.04 -3.36
C THR A 5 8.45 -7.46 -3.47
N ALA A 6 7.68 -7.89 -4.45
CA ALA A 6 6.26 -7.61 -4.52
C ALA A 6 5.50 -8.42 -3.45
N CYS A 7 4.51 -7.78 -2.81
CA CYS A 7 3.59 -8.45 -1.89
C CYS A 7 2.15 -8.08 -2.22
N GLN A 8 1.27 -9.07 -2.17
CA GLN A 8 -0.16 -8.85 -2.35
C GLN A 8 -0.78 -8.33 -1.04
N VAL A 9 -1.39 -7.16 -1.12
CA VAL A 9 -2.25 -6.59 -0.07
C VAL A 9 -3.70 -6.76 -0.50
N VAL A 10 -4.55 -7.31 0.37
CA VAL A 10 -5.96 -7.57 0.09
C VAL A 10 -6.84 -6.78 1.05
N PHE A 11 -7.74 -5.99 0.48
CA PHE A 11 -8.77 -5.25 1.21
C PHE A 11 -10.14 -5.84 0.92
N TRP A 12 -11.09 -5.69 1.86
CA TRP A 12 -12.43 -6.25 1.76
C TRP A 12 -13.49 -5.21 2.11
N GLY A 13 -14.70 -5.41 1.58
CA GLY A 13 -15.87 -4.62 1.91
C GLY A 13 -15.68 -3.12 1.61
N PRO A 14 -16.19 -2.22 2.46
CA PRO A 14 -16.09 -0.78 2.24
C PRO A 14 -14.66 -0.27 2.03
N LYS A 15 -13.68 -0.88 2.70
CA LYS A 15 -12.27 -0.49 2.57
C LYS A 15 -11.68 -0.79 1.19
N ALA A 16 -12.17 -1.81 0.50
CA ALA A 16 -11.77 -2.09 -0.87
C ALA A 16 -12.28 -1.00 -1.84
N LEU A 17 -13.49 -0.47 -1.60
CA LEU A 17 -14.07 0.61 -2.39
C LEU A 17 -13.30 1.92 -2.19
N GLU A 18 -13.05 2.31 -0.94
CA GLU A 18 -12.28 3.51 -0.61
C GLU A 18 -10.88 3.49 -1.25
N ILE A 19 -10.19 2.34 -1.21
CA ILE A 19 -8.88 2.19 -1.85
C ILE A 19 -8.97 2.22 -3.37
N ASN A 20 -10.03 1.66 -3.96
CA ASN A 20 -10.19 1.70 -5.40
C ASN A 20 -10.34 3.13 -5.92
N GLU A 21 -11.16 3.95 -5.25
CA GLU A 21 -11.29 5.38 -5.55
C GLU A 21 -9.95 6.12 -5.42
N LEU A 22 -9.21 5.83 -4.34
CA LEU A 22 -7.89 6.39 -4.10
C LEU A 22 -6.90 6.02 -5.22
N LEU A 23 -6.87 4.75 -5.62
CA LEU A 23 -6.00 4.26 -6.68
C LEU A 23 -6.34 4.92 -8.01
N LEU A 24 -7.62 5.02 -8.37
CA LEU A 24 -8.07 5.67 -9.60
C LEU A 24 -7.59 7.13 -9.69
N TYR A 25 -7.62 7.87 -8.58
CA TYR A 25 -7.08 9.23 -8.53
C TYR A 25 -5.56 9.24 -8.79
N THR A 26 -4.83 8.29 -8.21
CA THR A 26 -3.36 8.22 -8.34
C THR A 26 -2.90 7.77 -9.73
N THR A 27 -3.63 6.88 -10.40
CA THR A 27 -3.28 6.42 -11.76
C THR A 27 -3.35 7.53 -12.80
N MET A 28 -4.21 8.54 -12.59
CA MET A 28 -4.29 9.70 -13.49
C MET A 28 -3.01 10.55 -13.48
N ASN A 29 -2.29 10.61 -12.36
CA ASN A 29 -1.13 11.49 -12.21
C ASN A 29 0.19 10.93 -12.79
N ARG A 30 0.20 9.70 -13.33
CA ARG A 30 1.37 9.03 -13.95
C ARG A 30 2.66 8.98 -13.09
N GLN A 31 2.61 9.40 -11.83
CA GLN A 31 3.73 9.37 -10.90
C GLN A 31 3.65 8.16 -9.98
N ALA A 32 4.83 7.63 -9.61
CA ALA A 32 4.93 6.61 -8.58
C ALA A 32 4.32 7.13 -7.27
N THR A 33 3.29 6.44 -6.78
CA THR A 33 2.60 6.80 -5.54
C THR A 33 3.08 5.91 -4.40
N ILE A 34 3.44 6.52 -3.28
CA ILE A 34 3.87 5.82 -2.08
C ILE A 34 2.72 5.78 -1.11
N MET A 35 2.37 4.59 -0.64
CA MET A 35 1.30 4.40 0.33
C MET A 35 1.86 3.80 1.63
N LEU A 36 1.74 4.55 2.72
CA LEU A 36 1.96 4.02 4.06
C LEU A 36 0.67 3.36 4.54
N VAL A 37 0.73 2.09 4.93
CA VAL A 37 -0.43 1.37 5.46
C VAL A 37 -0.16 0.89 6.88
N VAL A 38 -1.01 1.29 7.81
CA VAL A 38 -0.89 0.99 9.24
C VAL A 38 -1.96 0.00 9.66
N GLY A 39 -1.57 -0.99 10.46
CA GLY A 39 -2.49 -1.97 11.06
C GLY A 39 -2.85 -3.16 10.16
N LEU A 40 -2.04 -3.46 9.14
CA LEU A 40 -2.22 -4.65 8.31
C LEU A 40 -2.04 -5.94 9.11
N ILE A 41 -2.88 -6.94 8.82
CA ILE A 41 -2.76 -8.28 9.41
C ILE A 41 -1.94 -9.16 8.46
N VAL A 42 -0.89 -9.79 8.98
CA VAL A 42 -0.13 -10.79 8.23
C VAL A 42 -0.85 -12.13 8.31
N LYS A 43 -1.25 -12.68 7.15
CA LYS A 43 -1.82 -14.03 7.06
C LYS A 43 -1.01 -14.89 6.12
N ARG A 44 -0.65 -16.10 6.57
CA ARG A 44 0.02 -17.10 5.74
C ARG A 44 -1.01 -18.16 5.33
N HIS A 45 -1.15 -18.40 4.03
CA HIS A 45 -2.02 -19.44 3.48
C HIS A 45 -1.33 -20.10 2.28
N ASN A 46 -1.28 -21.44 2.25
CA ASN A 46 -0.58 -22.21 1.21
C ASN A 46 0.86 -21.71 0.93
N ASN A 47 1.65 -21.47 1.97
CA ASN A 47 3.00 -20.88 1.88
C ASN A 47 3.12 -19.48 1.25
N VAL A 48 2.00 -18.83 0.91
CA VAL A 48 1.97 -17.44 0.46
C VAL A 48 1.64 -16.55 1.64
N SER A 49 2.50 -15.56 1.91
CA SER A 49 2.22 -14.51 2.89
C SER A 49 1.46 -13.38 2.21
N ARG A 50 0.29 -13.03 2.76
CA ARG A 50 -0.55 -11.93 2.31
C ARG A 50 -0.74 -10.93 3.44
N LEU A 51 -0.85 -9.67 3.07
CA LEU A 51 -1.21 -8.60 4.00
C LEU A 51 -2.70 -8.32 3.84
N LEU A 52 -3.44 -8.33 4.93
CA LEU A 52 -4.89 -8.12 4.94
C LEU A 52 -5.21 -6.77 5.57
N GLY A 53 -6.00 -5.97 4.84
CA GLY A 53 -6.64 -4.77 5.36
C GLY A 53 -7.82 -5.13 6.25
N ALA A 54 -7.75 -4.76 7.52
CA ALA A 54 -8.84 -4.85 8.48
C ALA A 54 -9.55 -3.50 8.66
N ARG A 55 -10.65 -3.48 9.42
CA ARG A 55 -11.44 -2.26 9.68
C ARG A 55 -10.61 -1.13 10.30
N GLN A 56 -9.63 -1.47 11.15
CA GLN A 56 -8.74 -0.52 11.80
C GLN A 56 -7.60 -0.01 10.91
N CYS A 57 -7.45 -0.53 9.68
CA CYS A 57 -6.38 -0.09 8.81
C CYS A 57 -6.55 1.37 8.41
N ARG A 58 -5.42 2.08 8.41
CA ARG A 58 -5.31 3.45 7.90
C ARG A 58 -4.27 3.47 6.81
N TRP A 59 -4.43 4.37 5.85
CA TRP A 59 -3.45 4.61 4.81
C TRP A 59 -3.22 6.10 4.63
N TYR A 60 -2.02 6.42 4.18
CA TYR A 60 -1.57 7.77 3.88
C TYR A 60 -0.85 7.73 2.54
N LEU A 61 -1.22 8.60 1.62
CA LEU A 61 -0.53 8.76 0.35
C LEU A 61 0.57 9.80 0.50
N ASN A 62 1.75 9.49 -0.04
CA ASN A 62 2.93 10.35 -0.07
C ASN A 62 3.13 11.11 1.26
N PRO A 63 3.19 10.42 2.41
CA PRO A 63 3.35 11.08 3.69
C PRO A 63 4.69 11.82 3.73
N ASP A 64 4.72 12.97 4.40
CA ASP A 64 5.94 13.76 4.60
C ASP A 64 6.79 13.15 5.74
N ILE A 65 7.42 12.01 5.44
CA ILE A 65 8.32 11.29 6.35
C ILE A 65 9.59 10.86 5.58
N PRO A 66 10.74 10.72 6.27
CA PRO A 66 12.02 10.43 5.62
C PRO A 66 11.99 9.17 4.74
N GLU A 67 11.29 8.12 5.18
CA GLU A 67 11.20 6.85 4.46
C GLU A 67 10.44 6.98 3.14
N ALA A 68 9.37 7.79 3.13
CA ALA A 68 8.59 8.04 1.92
C ALA A 68 9.38 8.90 0.94
N ILE A 69 10.07 9.94 1.41
CA ILE A 69 10.94 10.77 0.56
C ILE A 69 12.06 9.92 -0.06
N ALA A 70 12.70 9.06 0.72
CA ALA A 70 13.74 8.16 0.24
C ALA A 70 13.21 7.16 -0.81
N LEU A 71 12.02 6.60 -0.59
CA LEU A 71 11.36 5.73 -1.56
C LEU A 71 10.98 6.50 -2.84
N GLN A 72 10.56 7.76 -2.71
CA GLN A 72 10.17 8.59 -3.85
C GLN A 72 11.37 8.84 -4.74
N GLY A 73 12.51 9.25 -4.17
CA GLY A 73 13.75 9.42 -4.91
C GLY A 73 14.27 8.13 -5.56
N ARG A 74 14.02 6.97 -4.93
CA ARG A 74 14.45 5.66 -5.47
C ARG A 74 13.60 5.18 -6.65
N TYR A 75 12.31 5.50 -6.66
CA TYR A 75 11.34 5.02 -7.65
C TYR A 75 10.82 6.11 -8.59
N TRP A 76 11.44 7.29 -8.57
CA TRP A 76 11.23 8.34 -9.56
C TRP A 76 11.89 7.91 -10.89
N ILE A 77 11.07 7.72 -11.93
CA ILE A 77 11.49 7.46 -13.31
C ILE A 77 11.08 8.67 -14.15
#